data_AF-A0A2U2BWL8-F1
#
_entry.id   AF-A0A2U2BWL8-F1
#
_cell.length_a   1.000
_cell.length_b   1.000
_cell.length_c   1.000
_cell.angle_alpha   90.00
_cell.angle_beta   90.00
_cell.angle_gamma   90.00
#
_symmetry.space_group_name_H-M   'P 1'
#
loop_
_entity.id
_entity.type
_entity.pdbx_description
1 polymer ?
#
loop_
_entity_poly.entity_id
_entity_poly.type
_entity_poly.pdbx_seq_one_letter_code
_entity_poly.pdbx_strand_id
1 'polypeptide(L)'
;MFELSLYLFAVAFGGFALACLARWAVAVRALKEDAAAEYALRKAEKPATIAGIGETEFTALYLRTFQPRGALYAAGAAGSALALSPVAMLLVPALYDAIWLAVGAPEWAGRGGYAFMFALFFGIVAVWAAAAAVFARLHHRRAPEPWSHALARARGEPIPEETGWRRRPKWARRARPVTSSDEAADEA
;
A
#
# COMPACT_ATOMS: atom_id res chain seq x y z
N MET A 1 3.70 -30.61 19.69
CA MET A 1 4.33 -29.26 19.84
C MET A 1 4.34 -28.47 18.53
N PHE A 2 4.64 -29.08 17.38
CA PHE A 2 4.67 -28.39 16.08
C PHE A 2 3.31 -27.79 15.67
N GLU A 3 2.23 -28.59 15.78
CA GLU A 3 0.85 -28.14 15.54
C GLU A 3 0.47 -26.90 16.35
N LEU A 4 0.73 -26.92 17.67
CA LEU A 4 0.47 -25.77 18.54
C LEU A 4 1.21 -24.52 18.09
N SER A 5 2.47 -24.66 17.65
CA SER A 5 3.28 -23.52 17.18
C SER A 5 2.69 -22.92 15.91
N LEU A 6 2.24 -23.74 14.97
CA LEU A 6 1.57 -23.28 13.75
C LEU A 6 0.27 -22.55 14.06
N TYR A 7 -0.55 -23.07 14.98
CA TYR A 7 -1.77 -22.38 15.42
C TYR A 7 -1.45 -21.04 16.08
N LEU A 8 -0.42 -20.97 16.94
CA LEU A 8 0.00 -19.72 17.57
C LEU A 8 0.46 -18.69 16.53
N PHE A 9 1.23 -19.10 15.51
CA PHE A 9 1.60 -18.20 14.42
C PHE A 9 0.40 -17.72 13.61
N ALA A 10 -0.51 -18.62 13.25
CA ALA A 10 -1.72 -18.28 12.51
C ALA A 10 -2.62 -17.32 13.30
N VAL A 11 -2.80 -17.56 14.60
CA VAL A 11 -3.55 -16.68 15.51
C VAL A 11 -2.85 -15.34 15.68
N ALA A 12 -1.53 -15.30 15.82
CA ALA A 12 -0.79 -14.05 15.97
C ALA A 12 -0.90 -13.17 14.72
N PHE A 13 -0.60 -13.70 13.53
CA PHE A 13 -0.68 -12.94 12.28
C PHE A 13 -2.12 -12.64 11.88
N GLY A 14 -3.03 -13.60 12.03
CA GLY A 14 -4.45 -13.43 11.75
C GLY A 14 -5.08 -12.40 12.69
N GLY A 15 -4.80 -12.51 13.99
CA GLY A 15 -5.22 -11.55 15.01
C GLY A 15 -4.66 -10.16 14.76
N PHE A 16 -3.39 -10.03 14.39
CA PHE A 16 -2.80 -8.74 13.99
C PHE A 16 -3.50 -8.13 12.76
N ALA A 17 -3.74 -8.93 11.71
CA ALA A 17 -4.45 -8.48 10.52
C ALA A 17 -5.88 -8.01 10.85
N LEU A 18 -6.61 -8.80 11.66
CA LEU A 18 -7.95 -8.45 12.12
C LEU A 18 -7.95 -7.18 12.98
N ALA A 19 -7.00 -7.00 13.88
CA ALA A 19 -6.86 -5.80 14.69
C ALA A 19 -6.62 -4.55 13.83
N CYS A 20 -5.77 -4.68 12.79
CA CYS A 20 -5.53 -3.61 11.83
C CYS A 20 -6.80 -3.26 11.02
N LEU A 21 -7.56 -4.26 10.56
CA LEU A 21 -8.85 -4.05 9.87
C LEU A 21 -9.90 -3.41 10.79
N ALA A 22 -10.00 -3.87 12.03
CA ALA A 22 -10.90 -3.31 13.03
C ALA A 22 -10.56 -1.84 13.30
N ARG A 23 -9.28 -1.53 13.54
CA ARG A 23 -8.80 -0.15 13.71
C ARG A 23 -9.13 0.72 12.50
N TRP A 24 -8.91 0.22 11.28
CA TRP A 24 -9.26 0.94 10.06
C TRP A 24 -10.77 1.21 9.98
N ALA A 25 -11.60 0.22 10.26
CA ALA A 25 -13.06 0.34 10.20
C ALA A 25 -13.58 1.37 11.21
N VAL A 26 -13.07 1.36 12.45
CA VAL A 26 -13.41 2.35 13.49
C VAL A 26 -13.02 3.75 13.05
N ALA A 27 -11.80 3.93 12.55
CA ALA A 27 -11.34 5.24 12.11
C ALA A 27 -12.11 5.77 10.89
N VAL A 28 -12.51 4.91 9.96
CA VAL A 28 -13.34 5.31 8.81
C VAL A 28 -14.74 5.73 9.25
N ARG A 29 -15.31 5.10 10.28
CA ARG A 29 -16.60 5.54 10.85
C ARG A 29 -16.49 6.92 11.47
N ALA A 30 -15.49 7.16 12.31
CA ALA A 30 -15.24 8.47 12.91
C ALA A 30 -15.02 9.55 11.83
N LEU A 31 -14.22 9.26 10.79
CA LEU A 31 -13.97 10.20 9.70
C LEU A 31 -15.22 10.54 8.88
N LYS A 32 -16.24 9.68 8.82
CA LYS A 32 -17.52 9.99 8.17
C LYS A 32 -18.28 11.05 8.97
N GLU A 33 -18.29 10.91 10.29
CA GLU A 33 -18.92 11.87 11.19
C GLU A 33 -18.20 13.21 11.12
N ASP A 34 -16.87 13.21 11.15
CA ASP A 34 -16.05 14.41 10.98
C ASP A 34 -16.31 15.11 9.64
N ALA A 35 -16.42 14.34 8.54
CA ALA A 35 -16.68 14.89 7.22
C ALA A 35 -18.05 15.56 7.13
N ALA A 36 -19.09 14.96 7.71
CA ALA A 36 -20.43 15.53 7.76
C ALA A 36 -20.46 16.83 8.58
N ALA A 37 -19.78 16.84 9.74
CA ALA A 37 -19.66 18.02 10.58
C ALA A 37 -18.90 19.16 9.88
N GLU A 38 -17.77 18.86 9.25
CA GLU A 38 -16.98 19.84 8.48
C GLU A 38 -17.79 20.40 7.30
N TYR A 39 -18.57 19.57 6.61
CA TYR A 39 -19.44 20.03 5.52
C TYR A 39 -20.53 20.97 6.03
N ALA A 40 -21.20 20.62 7.14
CA ALA A 40 -22.22 21.48 7.76
C ALA A 40 -21.64 22.83 8.19
N LEU A 41 -20.44 22.83 8.79
CA LEU A 41 -19.73 24.05 9.18
C LEU A 41 -19.39 24.91 7.96
N ARG A 42 -18.81 24.31 6.91
CA ARG A 42 -18.48 25.03 5.67
C ARG A 42 -19.72 25.59 4.98
N LYS A 43 -20.84 24.86 5.01
CA LYS A 43 -22.12 25.33 4.48
C LYS A 43 -22.63 26.56 5.22
N ALA A 44 -22.45 26.64 6.53
CA ALA A 44 -22.87 27.76 7.36
C ALA A 44 -21.92 28.97 7.26
N GLU A 45 -20.61 28.75 7.34
CA GLU A 45 -19.63 29.84 7.52
C GLU A 45 -18.86 30.19 6.24
N LYS A 46 -18.61 29.22 5.36
CA LYS A 46 -17.71 29.36 4.20
C LYS A 46 -18.27 28.67 2.95
N PRO A 47 -19.50 29.00 2.51
CA PRO A 47 -20.20 28.27 1.46
C PRO A 47 -19.44 28.26 0.12
N ALA A 48 -18.66 29.31 -0.16
CA ALA A 48 -17.79 29.37 -1.34
C ALA A 48 -16.77 28.22 -1.42
N THR A 49 -16.34 27.66 -0.28
CA THR A 49 -15.31 26.60 -0.27
C THR A 49 -15.82 25.24 -0.74
N ILE A 50 -17.14 25.04 -0.76
CA ILE A 50 -17.82 23.80 -1.15
C ILE A 50 -18.84 24.05 -2.29
N ALA A 51 -18.75 25.19 -2.96
CA ALA A 51 -19.68 25.55 -4.03
C ALA A 51 -19.68 24.47 -5.12
N GLY A 52 -20.87 24.01 -5.52
CA GLY A 52 -21.03 22.96 -6.54
C GLY A 52 -20.74 21.53 -6.07
N ILE A 53 -20.30 21.32 -4.82
CA ILE A 53 -20.03 19.98 -4.28
C ILE A 53 -21.13 19.59 -3.29
N GLY A 54 -21.75 18.43 -3.51
CA GLY A 54 -22.70 17.85 -2.58
C GLY A 54 -22.04 17.18 -1.36
N GLU A 55 -22.79 16.99 -0.29
CA GLU A 55 -22.30 16.37 0.96
C GLU A 55 -21.71 14.97 0.76
N THR A 56 -22.35 14.16 -0.10
CA THR A 56 -21.90 12.79 -0.42
C THR A 56 -20.55 12.79 -1.13
N GLU A 57 -20.36 13.69 -2.10
CA GLU A 57 -19.10 13.87 -2.82
C GLU A 57 -18.01 14.42 -1.89
N PHE A 58 -18.33 15.44 -1.09
CA PHE A 58 -17.43 15.99 -0.08
C PHE A 58 -16.94 14.91 0.88
N THR A 59 -17.85 14.11 1.43
CA THR A 59 -17.53 13.01 2.34
C THR A 59 -16.65 11.97 1.67
N ALA A 60 -16.93 11.61 0.42
CA ALA A 60 -16.12 10.66 -0.33
C ALA A 60 -14.69 11.18 -0.56
N LEU A 61 -14.53 12.47 -0.91
CA LEU A 61 -13.23 13.12 -1.06
C LEU A 61 -12.47 13.16 0.27
N TYR A 62 -13.17 13.48 1.36
CA TYR A 62 -12.58 13.60 2.70
C TYR A 62 -12.01 12.26 3.15
N LEU A 63 -12.80 11.19 3.04
CA LEU A 63 -12.38 9.83 3.37
C LEU A 63 -11.21 9.36 2.50
N ARG A 64 -11.24 9.63 1.19
CA ARG A 64 -10.14 9.24 0.27
C ARG A 64 -8.81 9.88 0.68
N THR A 65 -8.87 11.11 1.20
CA THR A 65 -7.71 11.90 1.58
C THR A 65 -7.17 11.50 2.96
N PHE A 66 -8.05 11.36 3.96
CA PHE A 66 -7.65 11.26 5.37
C PHE A 66 -7.73 9.85 5.99
N GLN A 67 -8.30 8.85 5.31
CA GLN A 67 -8.41 7.51 5.88
C GLN A 67 -7.04 6.91 6.29
N PRO A 68 -6.95 6.11 7.37
CA PRO A 68 -5.68 5.54 7.84
C PRO A 68 -5.29 4.31 7.02
N ARG A 69 -4.81 4.55 5.80
CA ARG A 69 -4.51 3.52 4.80
C ARG A 69 -3.46 2.52 5.27
N GLY A 70 -2.50 2.97 6.08
CA GLY A 70 -1.41 2.13 6.59
C GLY A 70 -1.92 0.85 7.25
N ALA A 71 -3.05 0.91 7.97
CA ALA A 71 -3.66 -0.26 8.59
C ALA A 71 -4.15 -1.30 7.56
N LEU A 72 -4.75 -0.87 6.45
CA LEU A 72 -5.15 -1.78 5.36
C LEU A 72 -3.94 -2.45 4.70
N TYR A 73 -2.87 -1.69 4.44
CA TYR A 73 -1.67 -2.25 3.83
C TYR A 73 -0.94 -3.20 4.79
N ALA A 74 -0.90 -2.90 6.09
CA ALA A 74 -0.33 -3.79 7.11
C ALA A 74 -1.14 -5.09 7.23
N ALA A 75 -2.48 -5.01 7.26
CA ALA A 75 -3.34 -6.18 7.26
C ALA A 75 -3.16 -7.02 5.99
N GLY A 76 -3.10 -6.38 4.83
CA GLY A 76 -2.85 -7.06 3.55
C GLY A 76 -1.49 -7.75 3.49
N ALA A 77 -0.44 -7.12 4.02
CA ALA A 77 0.89 -7.72 4.10
C ALA A 77 0.90 -8.95 5.02
N ALA A 78 0.32 -8.85 6.22
CA ALA A 78 0.24 -9.95 7.16
C ALA A 78 -0.61 -11.12 6.61
N GLY A 79 -1.77 -10.83 6.02
CA GLY A 79 -2.62 -11.83 5.37
C GLY A 79 -1.93 -12.51 4.19
N SER A 80 -1.17 -11.76 3.40
CA SER A 80 -0.40 -12.31 2.28
C SER A 80 0.75 -13.20 2.76
N ALA A 81 1.43 -12.83 3.86
CA ALA A 81 2.47 -13.68 4.45
C ALA A 81 1.90 -15.04 4.90
N LEU A 82 0.72 -15.05 5.53
CA LEU A 82 0.01 -16.29 5.86
C LEU A 82 -0.36 -17.10 4.61
N ALA A 83 -0.98 -16.47 3.62
CA ALA A 83 -1.40 -17.15 2.40
C ALA A 83 -0.22 -17.71 1.58
N LEU A 84 0.92 -17.02 1.58
CA LEU A 84 2.13 -17.44 0.88
C LEU A 84 2.96 -18.47 1.66
N SER A 85 2.69 -18.70 2.94
CA SER A 85 3.46 -19.63 3.76
C SER A 85 3.45 -21.07 3.23
N PRO A 86 2.31 -21.70 2.86
CA PRO A 86 2.33 -23.05 2.26
C PRO A 86 3.12 -23.08 0.94
N VAL A 87 3.00 -22.03 0.13
CA VAL A 87 3.76 -21.92 -1.13
C VAL A 87 5.26 -21.79 -0.86
N ALA A 88 5.66 -20.99 0.12
CA ALA A 88 7.06 -20.84 0.53
C ALA A 88 7.65 -22.16 1.04
N MET A 89 6.87 -22.94 1.80
CA MET A 89 7.28 -24.26 2.29
C MET A 89 7.56 -25.27 1.19
N LEU A 90 6.98 -25.08 0.00
CA LEU A 90 7.25 -25.92 -1.17
C LEU A 90 8.38 -25.34 -2.03
N LEU A 91 8.34 -24.03 -2.30
CA LEU A 91 9.28 -23.38 -3.22
C LEU A 91 10.69 -23.26 -2.65
N VAL A 92 10.84 -22.95 -1.36
CA VAL A 92 12.17 -22.72 -0.77
C VAL A 92 13.00 -24.01 -0.75
N PRO A 93 12.49 -25.17 -0.26
CA PRO A 93 13.23 -26.43 -0.36
C PRO A 93 13.51 -26.84 -1.80
N ALA A 94 12.54 -26.69 -2.72
CA ALA A 94 12.71 -27.05 -4.12
C ALA A 94 13.82 -26.23 -4.80
N LEU A 95 13.85 -24.92 -4.54
CA LEU A 95 14.90 -24.03 -5.04
C LEU A 95 16.27 -24.40 -4.43
N TYR A 96 16.32 -24.67 -3.13
CA TYR A 96 17.54 -25.12 -2.48
C TYR A 96 18.06 -26.41 -3.10
N ASP A 97 17.21 -27.42 -3.27
CA ASP A 97 17.60 -28.72 -3.84
C ASP A 97 18.14 -28.55 -5.26
N ALA A 98 17.51 -27.69 -6.08
CA ALA A 98 18.01 -27.37 -7.42
C ALA A 98 19.42 -26.76 -7.39
N ILE A 99 19.68 -25.83 -6.46
CA ILE A 99 21.01 -25.22 -6.27
C ILE A 99 22.01 -26.25 -5.74
N TRP A 100 21.63 -27.04 -4.73
CA TRP A 100 22.47 -28.06 -4.11
C TRP A 100 22.92 -29.11 -5.13
N LEU A 101 22.00 -29.61 -5.96
CA LEU A 101 22.29 -30.53 -7.05
C LEU A 101 23.21 -29.90 -8.10
N ALA A 102 22.97 -28.63 -8.47
CA ALA A 102 23.80 -27.93 -9.45
C ALA A 102 25.26 -27.73 -8.98
N VAL A 103 25.51 -27.71 -7.67
CA VAL A 103 26.84 -27.54 -7.07
C VAL A 103 27.50 -28.89 -6.75
N GLY A 104 26.94 -30.00 -7.23
CA GLY A 104 27.53 -31.34 -7.07
C GLY A 104 27.12 -32.06 -5.78
N ALA A 105 26.04 -31.61 -5.13
CA ALA A 105 25.40 -32.28 -4.01
C ALA A 105 26.34 -32.66 -2.83
N PRO A 106 27.13 -31.72 -2.28
CA PRO A 106 28.02 -32.04 -1.17
C PRO A 106 27.24 -32.51 0.07
N GLU A 107 27.75 -33.54 0.76
CA GLU A 107 27.04 -34.20 1.87
C GLU A 107 26.71 -33.26 3.04
N TRP A 108 27.63 -32.34 3.37
CA TRP A 108 27.45 -31.38 4.47
C TRP A 108 26.30 -30.38 4.23
N ALA A 109 25.90 -30.19 2.97
CA ALA A 109 24.82 -29.29 2.57
C ALA A 109 23.50 -30.01 2.30
N GLY A 110 23.41 -31.32 2.58
CA GLY A 110 22.16 -32.07 2.44
C GLY A 110 21.04 -31.58 3.37
N ARG A 111 19.85 -32.17 3.25
CA ARG A 111 18.63 -31.75 3.99
C ARG A 111 18.73 -31.81 5.52
N GLY A 112 19.65 -32.59 6.07
CA GLY A 112 19.93 -32.63 7.51
C GLY A 112 20.96 -31.60 7.98
N GLY A 113 21.64 -30.93 7.04
CA GLY A 113 22.73 -30.00 7.33
C GLY A 113 22.25 -28.61 7.73
N TYR A 114 23.13 -27.87 8.43
CA TYR A 114 22.85 -26.49 8.85
C TYR A 114 22.61 -25.56 7.67
N ALA A 115 23.30 -25.76 6.54
CA ALA A 115 23.12 -24.94 5.34
C ALA A 115 21.67 -24.98 4.82
N PHE A 116 21.05 -26.16 4.80
CA PHE A 116 19.64 -26.31 4.43
C PHE A 116 18.71 -25.60 5.42
N MET A 117 18.91 -25.80 6.72
CA MET A 117 18.09 -25.13 7.75
C MET A 117 18.18 -23.60 7.66
N PHE A 118 19.38 -23.07 7.44
CA PHE A 118 19.60 -21.64 7.23
C PHE A 118 18.91 -21.13 5.97
N ALA A 119 19.06 -21.84 4.85
CA ALA A 119 18.41 -21.47 3.59
C ALA A 119 16.88 -21.52 3.70
N LEU A 120 16.34 -22.52 4.39
CA LEU A 120 14.91 -22.62 4.65
C LEU A 120 14.40 -21.43 5.46
N PHE A 121 15.03 -21.15 6.60
CA PHE A 121 14.66 -20.02 7.47
C PHE A 121 14.70 -18.68 6.72
N PHE A 122 15.83 -18.35 6.10
CA PHE A 122 15.99 -17.07 5.40
C PHE A 122 15.17 -17.00 4.11
N GLY A 123 14.95 -18.13 3.43
CA GLY A 123 14.07 -18.19 2.26
C GLY A 123 12.63 -17.84 2.60
N ILE A 124 12.10 -18.38 3.70
CA ILE A 124 10.75 -18.04 4.18
C ILE A 124 10.69 -16.55 4.57
N VAL A 125 11.66 -16.07 5.34
CA VAL A 125 11.75 -14.65 5.72
C VAL A 125 11.81 -13.76 4.48
N ALA A 126 12.57 -14.15 3.44
CA ALA A 126 12.66 -13.42 2.19
C ALA A 126 11.31 -13.35 1.44
N VAL A 127 10.54 -14.45 1.40
CA VAL A 127 9.19 -14.45 0.81
C VAL A 127 8.26 -13.49 1.56
N TRP A 128 8.28 -13.51 2.89
CA TRP A 128 7.48 -12.59 3.70
C TRP A 128 7.92 -11.13 3.51
N ALA A 129 9.22 -10.88 3.48
CA ALA A 129 9.78 -9.55 3.23
C ALA A 129 9.41 -9.04 1.83
N ALA A 130 9.41 -9.91 0.81
CA ALA A 130 8.97 -9.55 -0.54
C ALA A 130 7.49 -9.15 -0.56
N ALA A 131 6.62 -9.90 0.12
CA ALA A 131 5.21 -9.54 0.26
C ALA A 131 5.07 -8.16 0.94
N ALA A 132 5.73 -7.95 2.07
CA ALA A 132 5.72 -6.66 2.77
C ALA A 132 6.24 -5.51 1.91
N ALA A 133 7.32 -5.74 1.13
CA ALA A 133 7.88 -4.76 0.21
C ALA A 133 6.90 -4.38 -0.91
N VAL A 134 6.12 -5.33 -1.43
CA VAL A 134 5.05 -5.06 -2.40
C VAL A 134 3.99 -4.15 -1.78
N PHE A 135 3.51 -4.44 -0.56
CA PHE A 135 2.51 -3.60 0.11
C PHE A 135 3.04 -2.22 0.46
N ALA A 136 4.30 -2.11 0.94
CA ALA A 136 4.95 -0.83 1.19
C ALA A 136 5.08 0.00 -0.10
N ARG A 137 5.48 -0.64 -1.21
CA ARG A 137 5.54 0.01 -2.52
C ARG A 137 4.16 0.47 -2.98
N LEU A 138 3.12 -0.36 -2.83
CA LEU A 138 1.75 0.01 -3.18
C LEU A 138 1.21 1.15 -2.30
N HIS A 139 1.57 1.17 -1.02
CA HIS A 139 1.21 2.24 -0.09
C HIS A 139 1.78 3.59 -0.56
N HIS A 140 3.07 3.62 -0.89
CA HIS A 140 3.72 4.86 -1.35
C HIS A 140 3.30 5.26 -2.77
N ARG A 141 3.12 4.31 -3.69
CA ARG A 141 2.70 4.62 -5.07
C ARG A 141 1.27 5.13 -5.16
N ARG A 142 0.40 4.70 -4.25
CA ARG A 142 -1.00 5.11 -4.22
C ARG A 142 -1.24 6.24 -3.23
N ALA A 143 -0.23 7.05 -2.87
CA ALA A 143 -0.40 8.17 -1.95
C ALA A 143 -1.61 9.05 -2.33
N PRO A 144 -2.47 9.43 -1.37
CA PRO A 144 -3.65 10.22 -1.68
C PRO A 144 -3.24 11.60 -2.20
N GLU A 145 -4.10 12.15 -3.04
CA GLU A 145 -3.98 13.55 -3.45
C GLU A 145 -4.19 14.48 -2.24
N PRO A 146 -3.50 15.62 -2.16
CA PRO A 146 -3.77 16.63 -1.13
C PRO A 146 -5.22 17.13 -1.17
N TRP A 147 -5.78 17.40 0.01
CA TRP A 147 -7.16 17.85 0.18
C TRP A 147 -7.52 19.06 -0.68
N SER A 148 -6.66 20.09 -0.71
CA SER A 148 -6.88 21.31 -1.47
C SER A 148 -7.00 21.04 -2.97
N HIS A 149 -6.19 20.14 -3.52
CA HIS A 149 -6.22 19.79 -4.94
C HIS A 149 -7.46 18.95 -5.27
N ALA A 150 -7.77 17.96 -4.42
CA ALA A 150 -8.94 17.12 -4.59
C ALA A 150 -10.24 17.95 -4.56
N LEU A 151 -10.32 18.93 -3.65
CA LEU A 151 -11.46 19.84 -3.52
C LEU A 151 -11.53 20.84 -4.69
N ALA A 152 -10.41 21.42 -5.12
CA ALA A 152 -10.36 22.31 -6.28
C ALA A 152 -10.78 21.59 -7.57
N ARG A 153 -10.30 20.36 -7.78
CA ARG A 153 -10.68 19.53 -8.92
C ARG A 153 -12.19 19.24 -8.93
N ALA A 154 -12.75 18.87 -7.78
CA ALA A 154 -14.19 18.61 -7.67
C ALA A 154 -15.05 19.87 -7.93
N ARG A 155 -14.51 21.07 -7.64
CA ARG A 155 -15.13 22.36 -7.99
C ARG A 155 -14.95 22.79 -9.45
N GLY A 156 -14.11 22.11 -10.23
CA GLY A 156 -13.73 22.56 -11.56
C GLY A 156 -12.81 23.79 -11.55
N GLU A 157 -12.13 24.06 -10.44
CA GLU A 157 -11.20 25.17 -10.31
C GLU A 157 -9.78 24.78 -10.72
N PRO A 158 -8.97 25.76 -11.18
CA PRO A 158 -7.56 25.52 -11.41
C PRO A 158 -6.90 25.02 -10.11
N ILE A 159 -6.09 23.97 -10.24
CA ILE A 159 -5.41 23.35 -9.10
C ILE A 159 -4.50 24.42 -8.47
N PRO A 160 -4.66 24.73 -7.17
CA PRO A 160 -3.82 25.73 -6.50
C PRO A 160 -2.34 25.37 -6.67
N GLU A 161 -1.53 26.31 -7.16
CA GLU A 161 -0.08 26.09 -7.33
C GLU A 161 0.70 26.09 -5.99
N GLU A 162 0.02 26.19 -4.85
CA GLU A 162 0.61 26.34 -3.52
C GLU A 162 1.53 25.16 -3.13
N THR A 163 2.80 25.29 -3.53
CA THR A 163 4.12 25.11 -2.89
C THR A 163 4.37 24.08 -1.78
N GLY A 164 3.41 23.28 -1.32
CA GLY A 164 3.56 22.44 -0.12
C GLY A 164 3.94 20.97 -0.36
N TRP A 165 3.73 20.40 -1.55
CA TRP A 165 3.92 18.96 -1.76
C TRP A 165 5.17 18.65 -2.59
N ARG A 166 6.22 18.19 -1.88
CA ARG A 166 7.57 17.80 -2.37
C ARG A 166 8.14 18.72 -3.45
N ARG A 167 9.10 19.56 -3.07
CA ARG A 167 10.03 20.22 -4.01
C ARG A 167 10.43 19.19 -5.06
N ARG A 168 9.97 19.39 -6.29
CA ARG A 168 10.24 18.49 -7.42
C ARG A 168 11.74 18.24 -7.44
N PRO A 169 12.22 16.99 -7.45
CA PRO A 169 13.65 16.74 -7.55
C PRO A 169 14.17 17.47 -8.79
N LYS A 170 15.23 18.26 -8.64
CA LYS A 170 15.72 19.16 -9.72
C LYS A 170 16.01 18.42 -11.04
N TRP A 171 16.18 17.11 -10.99
CA TRP A 171 16.48 16.24 -12.12
C TRP A 171 15.26 15.78 -12.93
N ALA A 172 14.02 15.94 -12.46
CA ALA A 172 12.85 15.58 -13.27
C ALA A 172 12.63 16.66 -14.36
N ARG A 173 12.65 16.32 -15.65
CA ARG A 173 12.33 17.25 -16.75
C ARG A 173 10.84 17.52 -16.81
N ARG A 174 10.40 18.77 -17.01
CA ARG A 174 8.97 19.09 -17.19
C ARG A 174 8.46 18.28 -18.39
N ALA A 175 7.39 17.51 -18.23
CA ALA A 175 6.63 17.10 -19.40
C ALA A 175 6.10 18.41 -20.01
N ARG A 176 6.50 18.71 -21.25
CA ARG A 176 5.88 19.81 -21.98
C ARG A 176 4.41 19.42 -22.19
N PRO A 177 3.45 20.32 -21.94
CA PRO A 177 2.13 20.13 -22.52
C PRO A 177 2.31 20.01 -24.02
N VAL A 178 1.81 18.92 -24.61
CA VAL A 178 1.74 18.78 -26.07
C VAL A 178 0.83 19.90 -26.54
N THR A 179 1.39 20.84 -27.29
CA THR A 179 0.61 21.89 -27.94
C THR A 179 0.17 21.40 -29.31
N SER A 180 -0.94 21.90 -29.86
CA SER A 180 -1.42 21.49 -31.19
C SER A 180 -0.42 21.78 -32.32
N SER A 181 0.61 22.60 -32.07
CA SER A 181 1.75 22.79 -32.97
C SER A 181 2.74 21.62 -32.98
N ASP A 182 2.77 20.79 -31.94
CA ASP A 182 3.65 19.61 -31.87
C ASP A 182 3.06 18.42 -32.66
N GLU A 183 1.72 18.27 -32.69
CA GLU A 183 1.04 17.26 -33.53
C GLU A 183 1.21 17.57 -35.03
N ALA A 184 1.17 18.85 -35.42
CA ALA A 184 1.38 19.26 -36.81
C ALA A 184 2.82 19.07 -37.30
N ALA A 185 3.79 18.92 -36.40
CA ALA A 185 5.20 18.71 -36.73
C ALA A 185 5.58 17.22 -36.87
N ASP A 186 4.82 16.32 -36.25
CA ASP A 186 5.01 14.85 -36.37
C ASP A 186 4.25 14.26 -37.58
N GLU A 187 3.33 15.01 -38.21
CA GLU A 187 2.58 14.59 -39.41
C GLU A 187 3.19 15.08 -40.75
N ALA A 188 4.31 15.82 -40.72
CA ALA A 188 5.02 16.34 -41.91
C ALA A 188 6.33 15.59 -42.19
#